data_AF-A0AAU9D168-F1
#
_entry.id   AF-A0AAU9D168-F1
#
_cell.length_a   1.000
_cell.length_b   1.000
_cell.length_c   1.000
_cell.angle_alpha   90.00
_cell.angle_beta   90.00
_cell.angle_gamma   90.00
#
_symmetry.space_group_name_H-M   'P 1'
#
loop_
_entity.id
_entity.type
_entity.pdbx_description
1 polymer ?
#
loop_
_entity_poly.entity_id
_entity_poly.type
_entity_poly.pdbx_seq_one_letter_code
_entity_poly.pdbx_strand_id
1 'polypeptide(L)'
;MKQLLVIGNGFDLQCGLKSNYNDFFSERFKEVFDIDDFKDCKRAACKITNYIEKNGFMYEGLNKKIDYFHGYKLKRKKEGIEITRWDCFFLFSQVFLEDTNNLQWQGVENIIYNVVSIALDPSFESNLEFKHNSESDDTEKEKYYKAINYLSTIGDNSPDTIATELLNDLNQFEEIFADYIVKQVLNNRNFQDFYPNLLSRLIKNLDQTEEEKPVNVDVISFNYSLTLPFKEKFNRDHGDKVHILSWSNIHGVAFFKDSAAEQAVLQSISYVSGFHLPAPIFGIDNHDILSDGKQDDPRIIFTKSFRLIDNNVNIIRDDMSYENIDLITIYGHSLARADYSYFETIFDNCDIYSSKTKLEFYYHPGDHAQLEKRKAVRKVVNLLTDYGNTLDGRHGENIVNKMILENRLQVIDSTTL
;
A
#
# COMPACT_ATOMS: atom_id res chain seq x y z
N MET A 1 0.97 -26.31 17.74
CA MET A 1 1.65 -25.22 17.00
C MET A 1 0.74 -24.01 16.81
N LYS A 2 1.28 -22.79 16.92
CA LYS A 2 0.65 -21.52 16.54
C LYS A 2 1.53 -20.75 15.55
N GLN A 3 0.98 -20.39 14.39
CA GLN A 3 1.69 -19.70 13.31
C GLN A 3 1.10 -18.32 13.06
N LEU A 4 1.96 -17.31 12.93
CA LEU A 4 1.60 -16.00 12.40
C LEU A 4 2.00 -15.93 10.93
N LEU A 5 1.05 -15.64 10.05
CA LEU A 5 1.29 -15.46 8.63
C LEU A 5 1.16 -13.99 8.26
N VAL A 6 2.21 -13.41 7.68
CA VAL A 6 2.23 -12.05 7.13
C VAL A 6 2.26 -12.15 5.61
N ILE A 7 1.16 -11.74 4.97
CA ILE A 7 1.04 -11.74 3.51
C ILE A 7 1.07 -10.33 2.94
N GLY A 8 1.82 -10.14 1.86
CA GLY A 8 1.84 -8.91 1.06
C GLY A 8 1.49 -9.14 -0.40
N ASN A 9 1.55 -8.08 -1.21
CA ASN A 9 0.95 -8.05 -2.56
C ASN A 9 1.48 -9.15 -3.50
N GLY A 10 2.70 -9.63 -3.26
CA GLY A 10 3.25 -10.78 -3.99
C GLY A 10 2.41 -12.06 -3.85
N PHE A 11 1.62 -12.20 -2.78
CA PHE A 11 0.62 -13.27 -2.66
C PHE A 11 -0.45 -13.16 -3.74
N ASP A 12 -1.06 -11.99 -3.90
CA ASP A 12 -2.10 -11.74 -4.90
C ASP A 12 -1.56 -11.93 -6.32
N LEU A 13 -0.34 -11.44 -6.57
CA LEU A 13 0.38 -11.67 -7.84
C LEU A 13 0.59 -13.16 -8.11
N GLN A 14 0.98 -13.94 -7.10
CA GLN A 14 1.15 -15.40 -7.25
C GLN A 14 -0.18 -16.11 -7.53
N CYS A 15 -1.29 -15.59 -7.00
CA CYS A 15 -2.64 -16.05 -7.35
C CYS A 15 -3.13 -15.55 -8.72
N GLY A 16 -2.28 -14.84 -9.47
CA GLY A 16 -2.56 -14.35 -10.82
C GLY A 16 -3.38 -13.08 -10.86
N LEU A 17 -3.55 -12.37 -9.74
CA LEU A 17 -4.15 -11.04 -9.79
C LEU A 17 -3.13 -10.03 -10.32
N LYS A 18 -3.60 -9.09 -11.14
CA LYS A 18 -2.80 -7.93 -11.55
C LYS A 18 -2.91 -6.83 -10.50
N SER A 19 -2.40 -7.09 -9.30
CA SER A 19 -2.62 -6.24 -8.13
C SER A 19 -1.48 -5.24 -7.86
N ASN A 20 -0.48 -5.14 -8.73
CA ASN A 20 0.56 -4.12 -8.60
C ASN A 20 0.08 -2.76 -9.15
N TYR A 21 0.73 -1.68 -8.73
CA TYR A 21 0.37 -0.34 -9.16
C TYR A 21 0.56 -0.12 -10.67
N ASN A 22 1.55 -0.74 -11.30
CA ASN A 22 1.79 -0.59 -12.73
C ASN A 22 0.62 -1.10 -13.57
N ASP A 23 0.07 -2.25 -13.20
CA ASP A 23 -1.09 -2.84 -13.86
C ASP A 23 -2.33 -1.95 -13.68
N PHE A 24 -2.54 -1.42 -12.47
CA PHE A 24 -3.62 -0.48 -12.20
C PHE A 24 -3.48 0.82 -13.02
N PHE A 25 -2.32 1.46 -12.99
CA PHE A 25 -2.08 2.71 -13.73
C PHE A 25 -2.19 2.53 -15.23
N SER A 26 -1.76 1.38 -15.76
CA SER A 26 -1.92 1.04 -17.19
C SER A 26 -3.39 1.02 -17.60
N GLU A 27 -4.25 0.34 -16.83
CA GLU A 27 -5.70 0.33 -17.07
C GLU A 27 -6.34 1.71 -16.85
N ARG A 28 -5.96 2.37 -15.75
CA ARG A 28 -6.52 3.66 -15.35
C ARG A 28 -6.18 4.77 -16.33
N PHE A 29 -4.94 4.85 -16.83
CA PHE A 29 -4.55 5.86 -17.80
C PHE A 29 -5.21 5.64 -19.16
N LYS A 30 -5.44 4.38 -19.55
CA LYS A 30 -6.24 4.07 -20.73
C LYS A 30 -7.68 4.57 -20.58
N GLU A 31 -8.33 4.27 -19.46
CA GLU A 31 -9.70 4.72 -19.17
C GLU A 31 -9.82 6.26 -19.11
N VAL A 32 -8.90 6.90 -18.38
CA VAL A 32 -9.02 8.33 -18.05
C VAL A 32 -8.45 9.23 -19.13
N PHE A 33 -7.41 8.82 -19.84
CA PHE A 33 -6.67 9.69 -20.76
C PHE A 33 -6.62 9.18 -22.20
N ASP A 34 -7.21 8.01 -22.49
CA ASP A 34 -7.17 7.36 -23.81
C ASP A 34 -5.72 7.10 -24.26
N ILE A 35 -4.92 6.57 -23.33
CA ILE A 35 -3.50 6.26 -23.51
C ILE A 35 -3.36 4.73 -23.68
N ASP A 36 -2.99 4.29 -24.87
CA ASP A 36 -2.70 2.86 -25.16
C ASP A 36 -1.23 2.49 -24.89
N ASP A 37 -0.31 3.46 -24.99
CA ASP A 37 1.12 3.30 -24.72
C ASP A 37 1.59 4.46 -23.82
N PHE A 38 2.39 4.17 -22.79
CA PHE A 38 3.00 5.17 -21.90
C PHE A 38 3.74 6.30 -22.64
N LYS A 39 4.17 6.08 -23.89
CA LYS A 39 4.75 7.13 -24.73
C LYS A 39 3.80 8.30 -25.01
N ASP A 40 2.49 8.08 -24.96
CA ASP A 40 1.47 9.11 -25.21
C ASP A 40 1.19 10.01 -23.99
N CYS A 41 1.75 9.71 -22.82
CA CYS A 41 1.55 10.48 -21.59
C CYS A 41 1.89 11.97 -21.75
N LYS A 42 2.95 12.31 -22.51
CA LYS A 42 3.35 13.71 -22.77
C LYS A 42 2.22 14.52 -23.44
N ARG A 43 1.51 13.91 -24.38
CA ARG A 43 0.40 14.57 -25.10
C ARG A 43 -0.78 14.82 -24.17
N ALA A 44 -1.12 13.85 -23.32
CA ALA A 44 -2.17 14.00 -22.33
C ALA A 44 -1.85 15.09 -21.31
N ALA A 45 -0.63 15.09 -20.75
CA ALA A 45 -0.13 16.12 -19.84
C ALA A 45 -0.23 17.52 -20.47
N CYS A 46 0.26 17.71 -21.70
CA CYS A 46 0.15 18.98 -22.42
C CYS A 46 -1.31 19.44 -22.62
N LYS A 47 -2.25 18.52 -22.90
CA LYS A 47 -3.68 18.89 -23.03
C LYS A 47 -4.24 19.41 -21.70
N ILE A 48 -3.86 18.79 -20.58
CA ILE A 48 -4.29 19.20 -19.23
C ILE A 48 -3.72 20.57 -18.91
N THR A 49 -2.40 20.77 -19.05
CA THR A 49 -1.74 22.07 -18.80
C THR A 49 -2.37 23.18 -19.63
N ASN A 50 -2.54 22.97 -20.94
CA ASN A 50 -3.18 23.96 -21.83
C ASN A 50 -4.62 24.27 -21.43
N TYR A 51 -5.38 23.29 -20.94
CA TYR A 51 -6.75 23.52 -20.49
C TYR A 51 -6.77 24.36 -19.22
N ILE A 52 -5.93 24.01 -18.24
CA ILE A 52 -5.83 24.68 -16.95
C ILE A 52 -5.33 26.11 -17.12
N GLU A 53 -4.27 26.35 -17.88
CA GLU A 53 -3.73 27.70 -18.09
C GLU A 53 -4.73 28.63 -18.80
N LYS A 54 -5.55 28.10 -19.72
CA LYS A 54 -6.56 28.89 -20.44
C LYS A 54 -7.82 29.19 -19.61
N ASN A 55 -8.22 28.27 -18.74
CA ASN A 55 -9.52 28.32 -18.06
C ASN A 55 -9.43 28.58 -16.56
N GLY A 56 -8.23 28.47 -15.96
CA GLY A 56 -8.02 28.68 -14.53
C GLY A 56 -8.41 30.08 -14.08
N PHE A 57 -8.10 31.10 -14.88
CA PHE A 57 -8.40 32.51 -14.57
C PHE A 57 -9.88 32.91 -14.70
N MET A 58 -10.77 32.05 -15.24
CA MET A 58 -12.17 32.45 -15.50
C MET A 58 -13.09 32.47 -14.25
N TYR A 59 -12.59 32.11 -13.07
CA TYR A 59 -13.37 32.07 -11.83
C TYR A 59 -13.02 33.19 -10.83
N GLU A 60 -12.49 34.32 -11.29
CA GLU A 60 -12.18 35.50 -10.46
C GLU A 60 -13.40 36.41 -10.11
N GLY A 61 -14.62 35.98 -10.40
CA GLY A 61 -15.83 36.81 -10.19
C GLY A 61 -16.55 36.56 -8.87
N LEU A 62 -16.34 37.44 -7.87
CA LEU A 62 -17.17 37.74 -6.70
C LEU A 62 -17.84 36.52 -6.00
N ASN A 63 -17.21 36.03 -4.91
CA ASN A 63 -17.66 34.94 -4.01
C ASN A 63 -17.52 33.49 -4.53
N LYS A 64 -16.72 33.22 -5.56
CA LYS A 64 -16.38 31.83 -5.96
C LYS A 64 -14.93 31.50 -5.59
N LYS A 65 -14.76 30.43 -4.82
CA LYS A 65 -13.48 29.80 -4.48
C LYS A 65 -12.74 29.45 -5.78
N ILE A 66 -11.46 29.82 -5.89
CA ILE A 66 -10.61 29.46 -7.04
C ILE A 66 -10.49 27.94 -7.05
N ASP A 67 -10.69 27.28 -8.19
CA ASP A 67 -10.37 25.86 -8.37
C ASP A 67 -10.09 25.60 -9.87
N TYR A 68 -8.81 25.48 -10.21
CA TYR A 68 -8.39 25.30 -11.60
C TYR A 68 -8.66 23.89 -12.14
N PHE A 69 -8.81 22.89 -11.26
CA PHE A 69 -9.13 21.53 -11.65
C PHE A 69 -10.63 21.33 -11.87
N HIS A 70 -11.49 22.04 -11.13
CA HIS A 70 -12.95 21.86 -11.16
C HIS A 70 -13.54 21.90 -12.58
N GLY A 71 -13.13 22.88 -13.38
CA GLY A 71 -13.59 22.99 -14.77
C GLY A 71 -13.22 21.76 -15.62
N TYR A 72 -12.01 21.23 -15.42
CA TYR A 72 -11.55 20.03 -16.10
C TYR A 72 -12.31 18.79 -15.63
N LYS A 73 -12.50 18.61 -14.31
CA LYS A 73 -13.31 17.54 -13.70
C LYS A 73 -14.72 17.53 -14.29
N LEU A 74 -15.39 18.70 -14.35
CA LEU A 74 -16.73 18.81 -14.94
C LEU A 74 -16.77 18.47 -16.43
N LYS A 75 -15.73 18.85 -17.19
CA LYS A 75 -15.64 18.50 -18.61
C LYS A 75 -15.55 16.98 -18.78
N ARG A 76 -14.64 16.31 -18.07
CA ARG A 76 -14.46 14.85 -18.14
C ARG A 76 -15.69 14.10 -17.66
N LYS A 77 -16.37 14.59 -16.62
CA LYS A 77 -17.64 14.03 -16.16
C LYS A 77 -18.73 14.03 -17.24
N LYS A 78 -18.81 15.08 -18.07
CA LYS A 78 -19.76 15.13 -19.21
C LYS A 78 -19.44 14.09 -20.30
N GLU A 79 -18.18 13.66 -20.37
CA GLU A 79 -17.71 12.60 -21.27
C GLU A 79 -17.86 11.20 -20.64
N GLY A 80 -18.45 11.10 -19.43
CA GLY A 80 -18.63 9.85 -18.71
C GLY A 80 -17.39 9.37 -17.96
N ILE A 81 -16.38 10.23 -17.80
CA ILE A 81 -15.07 9.87 -17.23
C ILE A 81 -14.96 10.48 -15.84
N GLU A 82 -14.83 9.62 -14.84
CA GLU A 82 -14.52 10.01 -13.47
C GLU A 82 -13.03 10.24 -13.32
N ILE A 83 -12.64 11.42 -12.82
CA ILE A 83 -11.25 11.85 -12.69
C ILE A 83 -11.04 12.63 -11.39
N THR A 84 -9.88 12.42 -10.79
CA THR A 84 -9.38 13.08 -9.58
C THR A 84 -8.09 13.85 -9.90
N ARG A 85 -7.65 14.75 -9.00
CA ARG A 85 -6.33 15.39 -9.15
C ARG A 85 -5.19 14.37 -9.16
N TRP A 86 -5.34 13.26 -8.44
CA TRP A 86 -4.34 12.20 -8.36
C TRP A 86 -4.10 11.49 -9.70
N ASP A 87 -5.15 11.29 -10.51
CA ASP A 87 -4.98 10.80 -11.88
C ASP A 87 -4.01 11.71 -12.67
N CYS A 88 -4.13 13.03 -12.51
CA CYS A 88 -3.24 13.98 -13.15
C CYS A 88 -1.84 13.98 -12.54
N PHE A 89 -1.70 13.98 -11.20
CA PHE A 89 -0.39 13.96 -10.54
C PHE A 89 0.44 12.73 -10.92
N PHE A 90 -0.18 11.54 -10.96
CA PHE A 90 0.50 10.33 -11.39
C PHE A 90 0.83 10.36 -12.90
N LEU A 91 -0.05 10.91 -13.74
CA LEU A 91 0.27 11.12 -15.15
C LEU A 91 1.48 12.06 -15.33
N PHE A 92 1.51 13.17 -14.61
CA PHE A 92 2.63 14.11 -14.64
C PHE A 92 3.92 13.47 -14.13
N SER A 93 3.83 12.67 -13.07
CA SER A 93 4.96 11.89 -12.54
C SER A 93 5.54 10.98 -13.63
N GLN A 94 4.69 10.27 -14.41
CA GLN A 94 5.17 9.45 -15.53
C GLN A 94 5.91 10.24 -16.61
N VAL A 95 5.45 11.46 -16.85
CA VAL A 95 6.00 12.30 -17.91
C VAL A 95 7.37 12.83 -17.51
N PHE A 96 7.51 13.31 -16.28
CA PHE A 96 8.63 14.14 -15.85
C PHE A 96 9.69 13.41 -15.00
N LEU A 97 9.35 12.30 -14.36
CA LEU A 97 10.27 11.58 -13.47
C LEU A 97 11.04 10.47 -14.21
N GLU A 98 12.30 10.26 -13.87
CA GLU A 98 13.11 9.18 -14.45
C GLU A 98 12.47 7.80 -14.20
N ASP A 99 12.47 6.97 -15.24
CA ASP A 99 12.01 5.59 -15.19
C ASP A 99 13.17 4.72 -14.72
N THR A 100 13.51 4.84 -13.43
CA THR A 100 14.61 4.06 -12.88
C THR A 100 14.20 2.59 -12.85
N ASN A 101 14.70 1.81 -13.82
CA ASN A 101 14.47 0.38 -14.04
C ASN A 101 14.88 -0.57 -12.88
N ASN A 102 15.00 -0.08 -11.64
CA ASN A 102 15.17 -0.88 -10.43
C ASN A 102 14.27 -0.44 -9.25
N LEU A 103 13.44 0.59 -9.41
CA LEU A 103 12.40 1.04 -8.48
C LEU A 103 11.18 1.43 -9.34
N GLN A 104 10.26 0.48 -9.57
CA GLN A 104 9.20 0.53 -10.59
C GLN A 104 8.18 1.68 -10.37
N TRP A 105 8.53 2.92 -10.72
CA TRP A 105 8.01 4.18 -10.16
C TRP A 105 8.58 4.43 -8.77
N GLN A 106 8.96 5.68 -8.47
CA GLN A 106 9.72 6.11 -7.29
C GLN A 106 9.03 5.85 -5.92
N GLY A 107 8.01 4.98 -5.88
CA GLY A 107 7.08 4.68 -4.79
C GLY A 107 5.83 5.54 -4.95
N VAL A 108 4.64 4.94 -5.00
CA VAL A 108 3.38 5.70 -5.01
C VAL A 108 3.31 6.59 -3.77
N GLU A 109 3.75 6.08 -2.64
CA GLU A 109 3.87 6.78 -1.37
C GLU A 109 4.85 7.96 -1.46
N ASN A 110 6.02 7.78 -2.08
CA ASN A 110 6.99 8.86 -2.24
C ASN A 110 6.47 9.95 -3.20
N ILE A 111 5.73 9.58 -4.25
CA ILE A 111 5.07 10.54 -5.13
C ILE A 111 4.03 11.33 -4.33
N ILE A 112 3.19 10.68 -3.53
CA ILE A 112 2.22 11.35 -2.65
C ILE A 112 2.94 12.33 -1.72
N TYR A 113 4.02 11.90 -1.05
CA TYR A 113 4.80 12.75 -0.15
C TYR A 113 5.30 14.03 -0.82
N ASN A 114 5.92 13.90 -2.00
CA ASN A 114 6.46 15.04 -2.71
C ASN A 114 5.37 15.94 -3.30
N VAL A 115 4.28 15.37 -3.85
CA VAL A 115 3.17 16.15 -4.40
C VAL A 115 2.53 17.01 -3.31
N VAL A 116 2.21 16.42 -2.16
CA VAL A 116 1.61 17.17 -1.04
C VAL A 116 2.60 18.19 -0.49
N SER A 117 3.88 17.85 -0.36
CA SER A 117 4.90 18.79 0.13
C SER A 117 5.10 19.99 -0.81
N ILE A 118 5.15 19.76 -2.12
CA ILE A 118 5.22 20.84 -3.13
C ILE A 118 3.95 21.70 -3.11
N ALA A 119 2.77 21.07 -3.01
CA ALA A 119 1.49 21.76 -3.00
C ALA A 119 1.31 22.70 -1.79
N LEU A 120 1.86 22.32 -0.64
CA LEU A 120 1.73 23.09 0.61
C LEU A 120 2.89 24.05 0.85
N ASP A 121 4.07 23.76 0.30
CA ASP A 121 5.26 24.61 0.38
C ASP A 121 5.95 24.68 -1.00
N PRO A 122 5.72 25.76 -1.77
CA PRO A 122 6.36 25.94 -3.08
C PRO A 122 7.90 26.00 -3.04
N SER A 123 8.51 26.19 -1.85
CA SER A 123 9.96 26.18 -1.66
C SER A 123 10.53 24.78 -1.36
N PHE A 124 9.67 23.77 -1.23
CA PHE A 124 10.07 22.41 -0.91
C PHE A 124 10.97 21.80 -2.00
N GLU A 125 12.10 21.25 -1.58
CA GLU A 125 13.05 20.56 -2.45
C GLU A 125 12.75 19.07 -2.48
N SER A 126 12.22 18.61 -3.61
CA SER A 126 11.82 17.24 -3.85
C SER A 126 13.02 16.29 -3.89
N ASN A 127 12.81 15.08 -3.33
CA ASN A 127 13.77 13.98 -3.42
C ASN A 127 13.59 13.14 -4.70
N LEU A 128 12.67 13.53 -5.58
CA LEU A 128 12.36 12.81 -6.82
C LEU A 128 13.46 13.01 -7.87
N GLU A 129 13.72 11.97 -8.65
CA GLU A 129 14.65 12.02 -9.78
C GLU A 129 13.91 12.45 -11.05
N PHE A 130 14.31 13.56 -11.65
CA PHE A 130 13.67 14.14 -12.84
C PHE A 130 14.42 13.80 -14.12
N LYS A 131 13.68 13.63 -15.22
CA LYS A 131 14.27 13.38 -16.54
C LYS A 131 15.19 14.52 -16.96
N HIS A 132 16.36 14.19 -17.49
CA HIS A 132 17.24 15.18 -18.10
C HIS A 132 16.72 15.57 -19.49
N ASN A 133 16.42 16.85 -19.69
CA ASN A 133 16.06 17.37 -20.99
C ASN A 133 16.81 18.69 -21.26
N SER A 134 17.59 18.72 -22.34
CA SER A 134 18.50 19.83 -22.67
C SER A 134 17.88 20.88 -23.63
N GLU A 135 16.60 20.74 -23.97
CA GLU A 135 16.00 21.45 -25.12
C GLU A 135 14.89 22.48 -24.76
N SER A 136 14.62 22.77 -23.48
CA SER A 136 13.61 23.79 -23.09
C SER A 136 14.13 24.81 -22.08
N ASP A 137 13.57 26.03 -22.13
CA ASP A 137 13.89 27.14 -21.21
C ASP A 137 13.56 26.79 -19.74
N ASP A 138 12.47 26.05 -19.50
CA ASP A 138 12.12 25.48 -18.19
C ASP A 138 12.62 24.03 -18.07
N THR A 139 13.18 23.68 -16.91
CA THR A 139 13.54 22.29 -16.55
C THR A 139 12.29 21.41 -16.38
N GLU A 140 12.41 20.09 -16.54
CA GLU A 140 11.28 19.16 -16.30
C GLU A 140 10.77 19.25 -14.85
N LYS A 141 11.67 19.59 -13.90
CA LYS A 141 11.32 19.88 -12.50
C LYS A 141 10.39 21.09 -12.38
N GLU A 142 10.72 22.21 -13.01
CA GLU A 142 9.89 23.42 -12.97
C GLU A 142 8.51 23.19 -13.57
N LYS A 143 8.41 22.45 -14.68
CA LYS A 143 7.13 22.07 -15.29
C LYS A 143 6.29 21.21 -14.36
N TYR A 144 6.90 20.24 -13.69
CA TYR A 144 6.22 19.38 -12.70
C TYR A 144 5.69 20.19 -11.51
N TYR A 145 6.52 21.06 -10.94
CA TYR A 145 6.14 21.94 -9.83
C TYR A 145 4.99 22.87 -10.23
N LYS A 146 5.07 23.48 -11.42
CA LYS A 146 4.02 24.34 -11.95
C LYS A 146 2.70 23.58 -12.10
N ALA A 147 2.75 22.35 -12.63
CA ALA A 147 1.56 21.50 -12.77
C ALA A 147 0.93 21.17 -11.40
N ILE A 148 1.74 20.82 -10.39
CA ILE A 148 1.26 20.56 -9.03
C ILE A 148 0.58 21.81 -8.46
N ASN A 149 1.26 22.96 -8.49
CA ASN A 149 0.73 24.20 -7.94
C ASN A 149 -0.62 24.59 -8.56
N TYR A 150 -0.76 24.47 -9.89
CA TYR A 150 -2.02 24.75 -10.54
C TYR A 150 -3.14 23.79 -10.15
N LEU A 151 -2.86 22.48 -10.12
CA LEU A 151 -3.87 21.48 -9.76
C LEU A 151 -4.30 21.56 -8.29
N SER A 152 -3.38 21.94 -7.41
CA SER A 152 -3.61 22.05 -5.97
C SER A 152 -4.25 23.37 -5.55
N THR A 153 -4.23 24.40 -6.40
CA THR A 153 -4.84 25.70 -6.08
C THR A 153 -6.35 25.55 -5.92
N ILE A 154 -6.83 25.68 -4.68
CA ILE A 154 -8.25 25.62 -4.34
C ILE A 154 -8.63 26.61 -3.22
N GLY A 155 -9.84 27.17 -3.29
CA GLY A 155 -10.43 27.89 -2.18
C GLY A 155 -9.77 29.24 -1.94
N ASP A 156 -9.37 29.44 -0.68
CA ASP A 156 -8.54 30.56 -0.23
C ASP A 156 -7.04 30.26 -0.36
N ASN A 157 -6.69 29.10 -0.94
CA ASN A 157 -5.33 28.61 -1.10
C ASN A 157 -4.57 28.48 0.24
N SER A 158 -5.31 28.27 1.35
CA SER A 158 -4.71 27.93 2.65
C SER A 158 -4.21 26.49 2.66
N PRO A 159 -3.11 26.19 3.39
CA PRO A 159 -2.58 24.84 3.49
C PRO A 159 -3.62 23.79 3.93
N ASP A 160 -4.48 24.10 4.90
CA ASP A 160 -5.52 23.19 5.38
C ASP A 160 -6.59 22.91 4.31
N THR A 161 -7.03 23.94 3.57
CA THR A 161 -7.99 23.76 2.47
C THR A 161 -7.41 22.90 1.36
N ILE A 162 -6.14 23.14 0.99
CA ILE A 162 -5.44 22.34 -0.02
C ILE A 162 -5.30 20.89 0.46
N ALA A 163 -4.76 20.67 1.65
CA ALA A 163 -4.56 19.34 2.22
C ALA A 163 -5.87 18.55 2.29
N THR A 164 -6.94 19.18 2.80
CA THR A 164 -8.26 18.54 2.91
C THR A 164 -8.82 18.14 1.55
N GLU A 165 -8.74 19.01 0.55
CA GLU A 165 -9.22 18.69 -0.80
C GLU A 165 -8.39 17.58 -1.46
N LEU A 166 -7.06 17.66 -1.35
CA LEU A 166 -6.16 16.65 -1.90
C LEU A 166 -6.41 15.28 -1.25
N LEU A 167 -6.71 15.24 0.05
CA LEU A 167 -7.09 14.00 0.74
C LEU A 167 -8.46 13.49 0.25
N ASN A 168 -9.46 14.36 0.07
CA ASN A 168 -10.76 13.97 -0.47
C ASN A 168 -10.67 13.37 -1.89
N ASP A 169 -9.83 13.95 -2.74
CA ASP A 169 -9.55 13.39 -4.07
C ASP A 169 -8.71 12.11 -3.98
N LEU A 170 -7.85 11.93 -2.97
CA LEU A 170 -7.10 10.69 -2.75
C LEU A 170 -8.03 9.56 -2.34
N ASN A 171 -8.95 9.82 -1.42
CA ASN A 171 -9.97 8.86 -1.00
C ASN A 171 -10.80 8.39 -2.22
N GLN A 172 -11.25 9.31 -3.08
CA GLN A 172 -11.93 8.96 -4.34
C GLN A 172 -11.05 8.09 -5.26
N PHE A 173 -9.76 8.42 -5.39
CA PHE A 173 -8.83 7.65 -6.21
C PHE A 173 -8.63 6.22 -5.68
N GLU A 174 -8.62 6.05 -4.37
CA GLU A 174 -8.51 4.74 -3.71
C GLU A 174 -9.77 3.89 -3.84
N GLU A 175 -10.95 4.51 -3.83
CA GLU A 175 -12.20 3.79 -4.16
C GLU A 175 -12.15 3.21 -5.58
N ILE A 176 -11.60 3.96 -6.54
CA ILE A 176 -11.42 3.50 -7.92
C ILE A 176 -10.40 2.35 -7.97
N PHE A 177 -9.33 2.44 -7.18
CA PHE A 177 -8.37 1.35 -7.04
C PHE A 177 -9.02 0.09 -6.41
N ALA A 178 -9.88 0.25 -5.40
CA ALA A 178 -10.68 -0.84 -4.85
C ALA A 178 -11.52 -1.52 -5.93
N ASP A 179 -12.27 -0.76 -6.70
CA ASP A 179 -13.11 -1.28 -7.77
C ASP A 179 -12.29 -2.05 -8.82
N TYR A 180 -11.06 -1.58 -9.11
CA TYR A 180 -10.11 -2.31 -9.94
C TYR A 180 -9.70 -3.67 -9.33
N ILE A 181 -9.32 -3.71 -8.06
CA ILE A 181 -8.96 -4.96 -7.39
C ILE A 181 -10.14 -5.94 -7.34
N VAL A 182 -11.35 -5.44 -7.07
CA VAL A 182 -12.58 -6.25 -7.12
C VAL A 182 -12.76 -6.87 -8.51
N LYS A 183 -12.57 -6.10 -9.59
CA LYS A 183 -12.62 -6.62 -10.97
C LYS A 183 -11.56 -7.71 -11.18
N GLN A 184 -10.34 -7.54 -10.69
CA GLN A 184 -9.29 -8.57 -10.80
C GLN A 184 -9.71 -9.87 -10.11
N VAL A 185 -10.26 -9.78 -8.89
CA VAL A 185 -10.74 -10.94 -8.12
C VAL A 185 -11.90 -11.64 -8.81
N LEU A 186 -12.93 -10.90 -9.24
CA LEU A 186 -14.15 -11.47 -9.83
C LEU A 186 -13.90 -12.08 -11.22
N ASN A 187 -12.99 -11.50 -12.01
CA ASN A 187 -12.68 -12.00 -13.36
C ASN A 187 -11.68 -13.16 -13.36
N ASN A 188 -10.95 -13.37 -12.26
CA ASN A 188 -9.96 -14.43 -12.16
C ASN A 188 -10.59 -15.70 -11.58
N ARG A 189 -11.05 -16.60 -12.46
CA ARG A 189 -11.59 -17.93 -12.07
C ARG A 189 -10.59 -18.76 -11.26
N ASN A 190 -9.29 -18.58 -11.50
CA ASN A 190 -8.24 -19.29 -10.78
C ASN A 190 -8.06 -18.74 -9.36
N PHE A 191 -8.40 -17.48 -9.09
CA PHE A 191 -8.20 -16.89 -7.75
C PHE A 191 -8.94 -17.67 -6.65
N GLN A 192 -10.18 -18.10 -6.91
CA GLN A 192 -10.98 -18.85 -5.94
C GLN A 192 -10.40 -20.22 -5.57
N ASP A 193 -9.66 -20.85 -6.49
CA ASP A 193 -9.07 -22.18 -6.30
C ASP A 193 -7.61 -22.09 -5.87
N PHE A 194 -6.82 -21.20 -6.45
CA PHE A 194 -5.39 -21.08 -6.18
C PHE A 194 -5.11 -20.42 -4.82
N TYR A 195 -5.98 -19.51 -4.38
CA TYR A 195 -5.76 -18.80 -3.13
C TYR A 195 -5.78 -19.74 -1.90
N PRO A 196 -6.86 -20.53 -1.64
CA PRO A 196 -6.87 -21.47 -0.51
C PRO A 196 -5.73 -22.49 -0.58
N ASN A 197 -5.36 -22.91 -1.79
CA ASN A 197 -4.26 -23.85 -2.00
C ASN A 197 -2.90 -23.25 -1.61
N LEU A 198 -2.58 -22.04 -2.09
CA LEU A 198 -1.33 -21.36 -1.72
C LEU A 198 -1.28 -21.08 -0.22
N LEU A 199 -2.39 -20.60 0.36
CA LEU A 199 -2.51 -20.37 1.80
C LEU A 199 -2.25 -21.65 2.59
N SER A 200 -2.88 -22.77 2.20
CA SER A 200 -2.69 -24.08 2.83
C SER A 200 -1.24 -24.57 2.74
N ARG A 201 -0.52 -24.27 1.65
CA ARG A 201 0.90 -24.65 1.49
C ARG A 201 1.85 -23.80 2.33
N LEU A 202 1.47 -22.57 2.67
CA LEU A 202 2.22 -21.71 3.60
C LEU A 202 2.03 -22.11 5.06
N ILE A 203 0.91 -22.75 5.38
CA ILE A 203 0.60 -23.21 6.72
C ILE A 203 1.34 -24.51 6.97
N LYS A 204 2.33 -24.45 7.86
CA LYS A 204 3.19 -25.60 8.16
C LYS A 204 2.64 -26.35 9.35
N ASN A 205 2.68 -27.67 9.30
CA ASN A 205 2.53 -28.49 10.50
C ASN A 205 3.93 -28.82 11.03
N LEU A 206 4.38 -28.14 12.09
CA LEU A 206 5.67 -28.39 12.73
C LEU A 206 5.64 -29.61 13.65
N ASP A 207 4.46 -30.08 14.04
CA ASP A 207 4.28 -31.27 14.87
C ASP A 207 4.06 -32.50 13.97
N GLN A 208 5.12 -33.29 13.76
CA GLN A 208 5.06 -34.59 13.09
C GLN A 208 4.58 -35.71 14.03
N THR A 209 3.75 -35.41 15.02
CA THR A 209 3.22 -36.41 15.95
C THR A 209 1.97 -37.08 15.36
N GLU A 210 1.78 -38.37 15.64
CA GLU A 210 0.65 -39.19 15.12
C GLU A 210 -0.76 -38.65 15.48
N GLU A 211 -0.87 -37.70 16.41
CA GLU A 211 -2.09 -36.93 16.63
C GLU A 211 -2.07 -35.64 15.78
N GLU A 212 -2.75 -35.66 14.62
CA GLU A 212 -2.97 -34.48 13.78
C GLU A 212 -3.86 -33.46 14.50
N LYS A 213 -3.29 -32.64 15.39
CA LYS A 213 -3.99 -31.47 15.92
C LYS A 213 -4.01 -30.37 14.86
N PRO A 214 -5.14 -29.65 14.69
CA PRO A 214 -5.23 -28.56 13.72
C PRO A 214 -4.21 -27.47 14.05
N VAL A 215 -3.59 -26.91 13.01
CA VAL A 215 -2.66 -25.80 13.17
C VAL A 215 -3.47 -24.52 13.34
N ASN A 216 -3.21 -23.81 14.43
CA ASN A 216 -3.81 -22.51 14.68
C ASN A 216 -3.00 -21.44 13.96
N VAL A 217 -3.67 -20.62 13.15
CA VAL A 217 -3.04 -19.62 12.30
C VAL A 217 -3.68 -18.26 12.50
N ASP A 218 -2.83 -17.27 12.64
CA ASP A 218 -3.16 -15.86 12.75
C ASP A 218 -2.67 -15.17 11.47
N VAL A 219 -3.49 -14.38 10.78
CA VAL A 219 -3.13 -13.77 9.50
C VAL A 219 -3.12 -12.25 9.58
N ILE A 220 -1.99 -11.64 9.18
CA ILE A 220 -1.85 -10.21 8.93
C ILE A 220 -1.68 -10.01 7.42
N SER A 221 -2.63 -9.30 6.81
CA SER A 221 -2.69 -9.07 5.37
C SER A 221 -2.43 -7.61 5.04
N PHE A 222 -1.42 -7.37 4.22
CA PHE A 222 -1.16 -6.09 3.57
C PHE A 222 -1.85 -5.98 2.21
N ASN A 223 -2.65 -6.99 1.84
CA ASN A 223 -3.37 -7.03 0.57
C ASN A 223 -4.76 -6.42 0.71
N TYR A 224 -5.29 -5.95 -0.42
CA TYR A 224 -6.62 -5.33 -0.48
C TYR A 224 -7.71 -6.32 -0.89
N SER A 225 -7.36 -7.44 -1.52
CA SER A 225 -8.30 -8.33 -2.21
C SER A 225 -9.18 -9.20 -1.31
N LEU A 226 -8.89 -9.30 -0.01
CA LEU A 226 -9.43 -10.34 0.88
C LEU A 226 -10.26 -9.79 2.02
N THR A 227 -11.32 -10.52 2.36
CA THR A 227 -12.31 -10.12 3.36
C THR A 227 -12.63 -11.24 4.34
N LEU A 228 -13.32 -10.91 5.43
CA LEU A 228 -13.74 -11.86 6.45
C LEU A 228 -14.55 -13.07 5.91
N PRO A 229 -15.46 -12.92 4.93
CA PRO A 229 -16.12 -14.06 4.28
C PRO A 229 -15.15 -15.12 3.72
N PHE A 230 -13.95 -14.70 3.28
CA PHE A 230 -12.92 -15.64 2.85
C PHE A 230 -12.42 -16.50 4.02
N LYS A 231 -12.10 -15.88 5.17
CA LYS A 231 -11.69 -16.59 6.40
C LYS A 231 -12.73 -17.64 6.81
N GLU A 232 -14.01 -17.24 6.85
CA GLU A 232 -15.11 -18.13 7.22
C GLU A 232 -15.26 -19.31 6.25
N LYS A 233 -15.17 -19.03 4.95
CA LYS A 233 -15.17 -20.08 3.91
C LYS A 233 -13.98 -21.02 4.08
N PHE A 234 -12.79 -20.48 4.26
CA PHE A 234 -11.58 -21.27 4.42
C PHE A 234 -11.67 -22.20 5.63
N ASN A 235 -12.05 -21.68 6.80
CA ASN A 235 -12.21 -22.46 8.02
C ASN A 235 -13.30 -23.54 7.89
N ARG A 236 -14.40 -23.27 7.19
CA ARG A 236 -15.41 -24.29 6.93
C ARG A 236 -14.88 -25.40 6.02
N ASP A 237 -14.09 -25.05 5.02
CA ASP A 237 -13.63 -25.99 3.99
C ASP A 237 -12.35 -26.75 4.42
N HIS A 238 -11.55 -26.21 5.36
CA HIS A 238 -10.24 -26.75 5.76
C HIS A 238 -10.04 -26.88 7.29
N GLY A 239 -11.08 -26.62 8.09
CA GLY A 239 -11.03 -26.54 9.56
C GLY A 239 -10.38 -27.75 10.23
N ASP A 240 -10.65 -28.95 9.74
CA ASP A 240 -10.11 -30.19 10.31
C ASP A 240 -8.57 -30.23 10.38
N LYS A 241 -7.89 -29.45 9.53
CA LYS A 241 -6.42 -29.38 9.46
C LYS A 241 -5.87 -28.02 9.90
N VAL A 242 -6.62 -26.95 9.64
CA VAL A 242 -6.16 -25.58 9.81
C VAL A 242 -7.29 -24.73 10.37
N HIS A 243 -7.01 -24.05 11.47
CA HIS A 243 -7.90 -23.05 12.05
C HIS A 243 -7.29 -21.66 11.90
N ILE A 244 -7.84 -20.84 11.01
CA ILE A 244 -7.54 -19.41 10.98
C ILE A 244 -8.30 -18.75 12.14
N LEU A 245 -7.59 -18.47 13.22
CA LEU A 245 -8.15 -17.85 14.41
C LEU A 245 -8.52 -16.39 14.14
N SER A 246 -7.66 -15.68 13.42
CA SER A 246 -7.77 -14.25 13.19
C SER A 246 -7.32 -13.84 11.79
N TRP A 247 -7.92 -12.77 11.26
CA TRP A 247 -7.59 -12.16 9.98
C TRP A 247 -7.62 -10.64 10.08
N SER A 248 -6.46 -9.99 9.99
CA SER A 248 -6.32 -8.54 10.11
C SER A 248 -5.79 -7.93 8.82
N ASN A 249 -6.62 -7.14 8.14
CA ASN A 249 -6.19 -6.33 7.00
C ASN A 249 -5.59 -5.00 7.50
N ILE A 250 -4.39 -4.66 6.99
CA ILE A 250 -3.66 -3.48 7.46
C ILE A 250 -4.14 -2.21 6.78
N HIS A 251 -4.38 -2.24 5.45
CA HIS A 251 -4.62 -1.05 4.63
C HIS A 251 -6.03 -0.98 4.03
N GLY A 252 -7.04 -1.44 4.77
CA GLY A 252 -8.42 -1.49 4.29
C GLY A 252 -8.69 -2.66 3.32
N VAL A 253 -9.86 -2.65 2.68
CA VAL A 253 -10.34 -3.76 1.83
C VAL A 253 -10.97 -3.26 0.53
N ALA A 254 -10.70 -3.94 -0.58
CA ALA A 254 -11.22 -3.58 -1.89
C ALA A 254 -12.75 -3.76 -1.99
N PHE A 255 -13.29 -4.75 -1.28
CA PHE A 255 -14.73 -5.02 -1.21
C PHE A 255 -15.45 -4.13 -0.18
N PHE A 256 -14.98 -2.91 0.06
CA PHE A 256 -15.56 -2.02 1.07
C PHE A 256 -17.02 -1.63 0.80
N LYS A 257 -17.45 -1.66 -0.47
CA LYS A 257 -18.84 -1.43 -0.90
C LYS A 257 -19.69 -2.72 -0.89
N ASP A 258 -19.11 -3.88 -0.61
CA ASP A 258 -19.83 -5.15 -0.66
C ASP A 258 -20.63 -5.38 0.63
N SER A 259 -21.95 -5.46 0.50
CA SER A 259 -22.83 -5.61 1.66
C SER A 259 -22.62 -6.93 2.40
N ALA A 260 -22.22 -8.02 1.73
CA ALA A 260 -21.96 -9.29 2.41
C ALA A 260 -20.66 -9.22 3.23
N ALA A 261 -19.62 -8.56 2.70
CA ALA A 261 -18.39 -8.29 3.43
C ALA A 261 -18.63 -7.40 4.66
N GLU A 262 -19.41 -6.32 4.51
CA GLU A 262 -19.75 -5.43 5.62
C GLU A 262 -20.56 -6.17 6.71
N GLN A 263 -21.55 -6.97 6.30
CA GLN A 263 -22.37 -7.77 7.22
C GLN A 263 -21.57 -8.85 7.95
N ALA A 264 -20.58 -9.48 7.30
CA ALA A 264 -19.72 -10.46 7.96
C ALA A 264 -18.93 -9.82 9.10
N VAL A 265 -18.36 -8.62 8.89
CA VAL A 265 -17.64 -7.90 9.95
C VAL A 265 -18.58 -7.41 11.04
N LEU A 266 -19.78 -6.93 10.68
CA LEU A 266 -20.79 -6.52 11.67
C LEU A 266 -21.24 -7.65 12.61
N GLN A 267 -21.13 -8.92 12.19
CA GLN A 267 -21.41 -10.07 13.04
C GLN A 267 -20.32 -10.34 14.08
N SER A 268 -19.08 -9.88 13.85
CA SER A 268 -17.94 -10.08 14.75
C SER A 268 -17.64 -8.90 15.66
N ILE A 269 -18.32 -7.76 15.50
CA ILE A 269 -18.11 -6.54 16.30
C ILE A 269 -19.34 -6.11 17.08
N SER A 270 -19.15 -5.32 18.14
CA SER A 270 -20.26 -4.61 18.78
C SER A 270 -20.80 -3.53 17.82
N TYR A 271 -22.13 -3.38 17.73
CA TYR A 271 -22.77 -2.42 16.81
C TYR A 271 -22.13 -1.03 16.90
N VAL A 272 -21.63 -0.53 15.77
CA VAL A 272 -21.14 0.84 15.60
C VAL A 272 -22.07 1.56 14.62
N SER A 273 -22.68 2.65 15.06
CA SER A 273 -23.57 3.44 14.21
C SER A 273 -22.78 4.07 13.05
N GLY A 274 -23.28 3.92 11.82
CA GLY A 274 -22.63 4.46 10.62
C GLY A 274 -21.34 3.74 10.23
N PHE A 275 -21.16 2.49 10.68
CA PHE A 275 -20.03 1.67 10.27
C PHE A 275 -20.06 1.42 8.76
N HIS A 276 -18.90 1.63 8.14
CA HIS A 276 -18.60 1.23 6.79
C HIS A 276 -17.22 0.57 6.77
N LEU A 277 -17.04 -0.39 5.88
CA LEU A 277 -15.71 -0.96 5.66
C LEU A 277 -14.75 0.12 5.14
N PRO A 278 -13.50 0.15 5.62
CA PRO A 278 -12.50 1.06 5.10
C PRO A 278 -12.07 0.64 3.69
N ALA A 279 -12.12 1.57 2.75
CA ALA A 279 -11.51 1.42 1.43
C ALA A 279 -9.97 1.24 1.55
N PRO A 280 -9.28 0.82 0.47
CA PRO A 280 -7.82 0.81 0.40
C PRO A 280 -7.21 2.14 0.83
N ILE A 281 -6.13 2.13 1.60
CA ILE A 281 -5.48 3.33 2.13
C ILE A 281 -4.04 3.43 1.61
N PHE A 282 -3.76 4.44 0.80
CA PHE A 282 -2.42 4.89 0.45
C PHE A 282 -1.96 5.95 1.44
N GLY A 283 -0.79 5.75 2.03
CA GLY A 283 -0.29 6.70 3.01
C GLY A 283 1.21 6.82 2.98
N ILE A 284 1.67 7.99 3.40
CA ILE A 284 3.09 8.29 3.56
C ILE A 284 3.57 7.87 4.95
N ASP A 285 4.88 7.70 5.10
CA ASP A 285 5.48 7.36 6.38
C ASP A 285 5.37 8.55 7.35
N ASN A 286 5.00 8.28 8.61
CA ASN A 286 4.90 9.31 9.64
C ASN A 286 6.28 9.95 9.93
N HIS A 287 7.36 9.17 9.81
CA HIS A 287 8.72 9.64 10.12
C HIS A 287 9.19 10.74 9.16
N ASP A 288 8.65 10.76 7.94
CA ASP A 288 8.98 11.77 6.92
C ASP A 288 8.41 13.16 7.28
N ILE A 289 7.43 13.23 8.19
CA ILE A 289 6.79 14.50 8.60
C ILE A 289 7.21 14.90 10.02
N LEU A 290 7.22 13.94 10.95
CA LEU A 290 7.48 14.23 12.37
C LEU A 290 8.92 14.68 12.63
N SER A 291 9.85 14.38 11.73
CA SER A 291 11.25 14.78 11.84
C SER A 291 11.48 16.29 11.64
N ASP A 292 10.55 17.00 11.01
CA ASP A 292 10.65 18.43 10.74
C ASP A 292 10.33 19.31 11.97
N GLY A 293 9.84 18.73 13.08
CA GLY A 293 9.58 19.43 14.34
C GLY A 293 8.47 20.50 14.26
N LYS A 294 7.75 20.60 13.14
CA LYS A 294 6.61 21.51 12.95
C LYS A 294 5.41 20.99 13.74
N GLN A 295 4.94 21.77 14.71
CA GLN A 295 3.60 21.58 15.26
C GLN A 295 2.57 21.97 14.19
N ASP A 296 1.51 21.18 14.04
CA ASP A 296 0.40 21.40 13.11
C ASP A 296 0.75 21.37 11.61
N ASP A 297 1.62 20.44 11.18
CA ASP A 297 1.88 20.22 9.75
C ASP A 297 0.65 19.60 9.05
N PRO A 298 0.02 20.27 8.06
CA PRO A 298 -1.18 19.75 7.38
C PRO A 298 -0.95 18.44 6.63
N ARG A 299 0.32 18.07 6.35
CA ARG A 299 0.66 16.78 5.71
C ARG A 299 0.34 15.59 6.60
N ILE A 300 0.17 15.78 7.91
CA ILE A 300 -0.08 14.70 8.88
C ILE A 300 -1.29 13.84 8.47
N ILE A 301 -2.29 14.43 7.83
CA ILE A 301 -3.53 13.73 7.43
C ILE A 301 -3.31 12.68 6.32
N PHE A 302 -2.18 12.74 5.61
CA PHE A 302 -1.79 11.77 4.58
C PHE A 302 -0.98 10.60 5.14
N THR A 303 -0.57 10.68 6.40
CA THR A 303 0.23 9.61 7.01
C THR A 303 -0.59 8.34 7.20
N LYS A 304 0.05 7.18 7.05
CA LYS A 304 -0.63 5.89 7.27
C LYS A 304 -1.30 5.86 8.64
N SER A 305 -0.62 6.26 9.72
CA SER A 305 -1.22 6.19 11.06
C SER A 305 -2.43 7.10 11.24
N PHE A 306 -2.38 8.33 10.74
CA PHE A 306 -3.55 9.22 10.80
C PHE A 306 -4.73 8.60 10.06
N ARG A 307 -4.51 8.13 8.83
CA ARG A 307 -5.58 7.60 7.97
C ARG A 307 -6.20 6.32 8.52
N LEU A 308 -5.43 5.46 9.17
CA LEU A 308 -5.96 4.25 9.81
C LEU A 308 -6.90 4.57 10.98
N ILE A 309 -6.60 5.63 11.74
CA ILE A 309 -7.44 6.12 12.83
C ILE A 309 -8.70 6.76 12.26
N ASP A 310 -8.53 7.69 11.31
CA ASP A 310 -9.63 8.45 10.71
C ASP A 310 -10.65 7.55 9.98
N ASN A 311 -10.16 6.49 9.33
CA ASN A 311 -11.00 5.49 8.66
C ASN A 311 -11.44 4.33 9.56
N ASN A 312 -11.18 4.41 10.87
CA ASN A 312 -11.56 3.40 11.87
C ASN A 312 -11.15 1.96 11.50
N VAL A 313 -9.98 1.78 10.87
CA VAL A 313 -9.55 0.47 10.35
C VAL A 313 -9.41 -0.57 11.45
N ASN A 314 -9.11 -0.16 12.68
CA ASN A 314 -9.01 -1.08 13.82
C ASN A 314 -10.33 -1.80 14.12
N ILE A 315 -11.49 -1.29 13.70
CA ILE A 315 -12.78 -1.97 13.89
C ILE A 315 -12.81 -3.31 13.11
N ILE A 316 -12.13 -3.38 11.96
CA ILE A 316 -12.10 -4.58 11.12
C ILE A 316 -10.92 -5.50 11.41
N ARG A 317 -10.13 -5.20 12.45
CA ARG A 317 -8.99 -6.02 12.86
C ARG A 317 -9.43 -6.95 13.98
N ASP A 318 -9.10 -8.21 13.83
CA ASP A 318 -9.29 -9.20 14.89
C ASP A 318 -8.30 -8.91 16.02
N ASP A 319 -8.71 -9.13 17.27
CA ASP A 319 -7.79 -9.11 18.42
C ASP A 319 -6.81 -10.28 18.30
N MET A 320 -5.58 -9.96 17.89
CA MET A 320 -4.50 -10.92 17.70
C MET A 320 -3.80 -11.18 19.03
N SER A 321 -3.70 -12.44 19.45
CA SER A 321 -2.77 -12.82 20.52
C SER A 321 -1.40 -13.07 19.90
N TYR A 322 -0.40 -12.25 20.24
CA TYR A 322 1.00 -12.47 19.85
C TYR A 322 1.75 -13.41 20.82
N GLU A 323 1.05 -13.96 21.81
CA GLU A 323 1.65 -14.89 22.77
C GLU A 323 1.88 -16.27 22.15
N ASN A 324 3.03 -16.87 22.50
CA ASN A 324 3.41 -18.24 22.15
C ASN A 324 3.37 -18.53 20.64
N ILE A 325 3.78 -17.57 19.80
CA ILE A 325 3.94 -17.79 18.36
C ILE A 325 5.17 -18.67 18.11
N ASP A 326 4.97 -19.85 17.52
CA ASP A 326 6.06 -20.77 17.20
C ASP A 326 6.81 -20.38 15.91
N LEU A 327 6.06 -19.86 14.94
CA LEU A 327 6.54 -19.55 13.59
C LEU A 327 5.87 -18.27 13.06
N ILE A 328 6.67 -17.35 12.53
CA ILE A 328 6.22 -16.25 11.68
C ILE A 328 6.66 -16.55 10.24
N THR A 329 5.69 -16.61 9.34
CA THR A 329 5.92 -16.77 7.90
C THR A 329 5.59 -15.48 7.18
N ILE A 330 6.53 -14.95 6.41
CA ILE A 330 6.35 -13.74 5.61
C ILE A 330 6.38 -14.13 4.14
N TYR A 331 5.30 -13.85 3.41
CA TYR A 331 5.15 -14.18 2.00
C TYR A 331 4.69 -12.98 1.17
N GLY A 332 5.34 -12.74 0.04
CA GLY A 332 4.91 -11.73 -0.92
C GLY A 332 5.00 -10.28 -0.43
N HIS A 333 5.60 -10.03 0.73
CA HIS A 333 5.81 -8.69 1.26
C HIS A 333 7.08 -8.06 0.68
N SER A 334 7.03 -6.76 0.35
CA SER A 334 8.16 -6.02 -0.24
C SER A 334 9.33 -5.80 0.76
N LEU A 335 8.99 -5.82 2.05
CA LEU A 335 9.82 -5.37 3.19
C LEU A 335 10.30 -3.92 2.97
N ALA A 336 9.42 -3.07 2.42
CA ALA A 336 9.70 -1.66 2.23
C ALA A 336 9.80 -0.92 3.57
N ARG A 337 10.55 0.17 3.58
CA ARG A 337 10.75 1.01 4.77
C ARG A 337 9.45 1.53 5.35
N ALA A 338 8.48 1.90 4.51
CA ALA A 338 7.18 2.44 4.91
C ALA A 338 6.30 1.46 5.72
N ASP A 339 6.67 0.17 5.78
CA ASP A 339 5.95 -0.84 6.55
C ASP A 339 6.78 -1.34 7.75
N TYR A 340 7.97 -0.78 7.98
CA TYR A 340 8.91 -1.22 9.02
C TYR A 340 8.29 -1.20 10.42
N SER A 341 7.54 -0.14 10.76
CA SER A 341 6.91 0.01 12.08
C SER A 341 5.93 -1.13 12.43
N TYR A 342 5.31 -1.76 11.43
CA TYR A 342 4.50 -2.96 11.65
C TYR A 342 5.36 -4.15 12.05
N PHE A 343 6.49 -4.37 11.37
CA PHE A 343 7.40 -5.46 11.70
C PHE A 343 8.04 -5.27 13.08
N GLU A 344 8.45 -4.04 13.42
CA GLU A 344 8.93 -3.71 14.76
C GLU A 344 7.90 -4.10 15.83
N THR A 345 6.65 -3.65 15.68
CA THR A 345 5.56 -3.98 16.61
C THR A 345 5.28 -5.48 16.70
N ILE A 346 5.26 -6.18 15.55
CA ILE A 346 5.05 -7.64 15.51
C ILE A 346 6.19 -8.37 16.25
N PHE A 347 7.43 -7.95 16.00
CA PHE A 347 8.63 -8.58 16.56
C PHE A 347 8.77 -8.35 18.06
N ASP A 348 8.43 -7.14 18.54
CA ASP A 348 8.36 -6.82 19.96
C ASP A 348 7.30 -7.67 20.66
N ASN A 349 6.08 -7.71 20.11
CA ASN A 349 4.98 -8.45 20.72
C ASN A 349 5.23 -9.98 20.74
N CYS A 350 6.00 -10.50 19.79
CA CYS A 350 6.40 -11.91 19.76
C CYS A 350 7.71 -12.19 20.55
N ASP A 351 8.36 -11.15 21.08
CA ASP A 351 9.69 -11.19 21.72
C ASP A 351 10.67 -12.07 20.92
N ILE A 352 10.82 -11.81 19.61
CA ILE A 352 11.60 -12.70 18.72
C ILE A 352 13.08 -12.81 19.15
N TYR A 353 13.55 -11.86 19.97
CA TYR A 353 14.89 -11.90 20.52
C TYR A 353 15.02 -13.00 21.58
N SER A 354 14.12 -13.03 22.58
CA SER A 354 14.26 -13.93 23.74
C SER A 354 13.46 -15.22 23.61
N SER A 355 12.43 -15.23 22.76
CA SER A 355 11.57 -16.39 22.51
C SER A 355 12.22 -17.42 21.59
N LYS A 356 11.52 -18.55 21.39
CA LYS A 356 11.92 -19.61 20.44
C LYS A 356 11.28 -19.44 19.05
N THR A 357 10.59 -18.33 18.81
CA THR A 357 9.89 -18.07 17.55
C THR A 357 10.85 -18.15 16.37
N LYS A 358 10.42 -18.86 15.32
CA LYS A 358 11.12 -18.98 14.05
C LYS A 358 10.59 -17.96 13.03
N LEU A 359 11.44 -17.50 12.13
CA LEU A 359 11.09 -16.61 11.03
C LEU A 359 11.39 -17.27 9.70
N GLU A 360 10.43 -17.24 8.79
CA GLU A 360 10.57 -17.71 7.42
C GLU A 360 10.18 -16.61 6.44
N PHE A 361 11.12 -16.21 5.59
CA PHE A 361 10.89 -15.22 4.55
C PHE A 361 10.91 -15.89 3.19
N TYR A 362 9.80 -15.82 2.46
CA TYR A 362 9.71 -16.33 1.10
C TYR A 362 10.09 -15.26 0.09
N TYR A 363 10.91 -15.64 -0.89
CA TYR A 363 11.28 -14.78 -2.01
C TYR A 363 10.98 -15.46 -3.36
N HIS A 364 10.68 -14.65 -4.36
CA HIS A 364 10.52 -15.12 -5.74
C HIS A 364 11.88 -15.12 -6.43
N PRO A 365 12.36 -16.28 -6.97
CA PRO A 365 13.69 -16.37 -7.57
C PRO A 365 13.81 -15.64 -8.92
N GLY A 366 12.71 -15.48 -9.66
CA GLY A 366 12.71 -14.91 -11.01
C GLY A 366 13.71 -15.61 -11.94
N ASP A 367 14.14 -14.90 -12.99
CA ASP A 367 15.11 -15.42 -13.98
C ASP A 367 16.54 -15.54 -13.43
N HIS A 368 16.85 -14.80 -12.35
CA HIS A 368 18.18 -14.72 -11.75
C HIS A 368 18.17 -15.16 -10.27
N ALA A 369 17.78 -16.41 -10.03
CA ALA A 369 17.55 -16.99 -8.70
C ALA A 369 18.62 -16.63 -7.65
N GLN A 370 19.91 -16.72 -7.98
CA GLN A 370 21.00 -16.45 -7.03
C GLN A 370 21.11 -14.95 -6.66
N LEU A 371 20.81 -14.05 -7.60
CA LEU A 371 20.81 -12.62 -7.38
C LEU A 371 19.60 -12.22 -6.53
N GLU A 372 18.42 -12.72 -6.88
CA GLU A 372 17.18 -12.45 -6.14
C GLU A 372 17.25 -13.01 -4.71
N LYS A 373 17.84 -14.19 -4.52
CA LYS A 373 18.14 -14.72 -3.18
C LYS A 373 19.02 -13.77 -2.37
N ARG A 374 20.10 -13.23 -2.97
CA ARG A 374 20.99 -12.27 -2.28
C ARG A 374 20.28 -10.97 -1.94
N LYS A 375 19.43 -10.46 -2.82
CA LYS A 375 18.59 -9.28 -2.57
C LYS A 375 17.62 -9.53 -1.41
N ALA A 376 16.94 -10.68 -1.40
CA ALA A 376 16.02 -11.07 -0.33
C ALA A 376 16.75 -11.19 1.02
N VAL A 377 17.88 -11.91 1.07
CA VAL A 377 18.71 -12.02 2.27
C VAL A 377 19.15 -10.64 2.77
N ARG A 378 19.56 -9.74 1.88
CA ARG A 378 19.95 -8.37 2.26
C ARG A 378 18.78 -7.60 2.90
N LYS A 379 17.57 -7.69 2.34
CA LYS A 379 16.38 -7.05 2.93
C LYS A 379 16.07 -7.61 4.32
N VAL A 380 16.14 -8.93 4.50
CA VAL A 380 15.89 -9.59 5.79
C VAL A 380 16.94 -9.19 6.83
N VAL A 381 18.23 -9.19 6.46
CA VAL A 381 19.31 -8.76 7.36
C VAL A 381 19.14 -7.30 7.76
N ASN A 382 18.83 -6.42 6.81
CA ASN A 382 18.59 -5.02 7.12
C ASN A 382 17.41 -4.84 8.08
N LEU A 383 16.25 -5.46 7.78
CA LEU A 383 15.07 -5.42 8.64
C LEU A 383 15.37 -5.83 10.09
N LEU A 384 16.06 -6.97 10.26
CA LEU A 384 16.41 -7.49 11.58
C LEU A 384 17.50 -6.65 12.27
N THR A 385 18.42 -6.06 11.51
CA THR A 385 19.45 -5.16 12.06
C THR A 385 18.82 -3.87 12.54
N ASP A 386 17.92 -3.28 11.74
CA ASP A 386 17.18 -2.08 12.11
C ASP A 386 16.36 -2.33 13.37
N TYR A 387 15.62 -3.45 13.45
CA TYR A 387 14.93 -3.87 14.68
C TYR A 387 15.89 -4.11 15.85
N GLY A 388 17.03 -4.76 15.61
CA GLY A 388 18.05 -4.95 16.64
C GLY A 388 18.54 -3.63 17.24
N ASN A 389 18.61 -2.57 16.44
CA ASN A 389 19.03 -1.24 16.92
C ASN A 389 18.00 -0.55 17.83
N THR A 390 16.74 -1.01 17.83
CA THR A 390 15.69 -0.45 18.72
C THR A 390 15.63 -1.15 20.08
N LEU A 391 16.28 -2.32 20.22
CA LEU A 391 16.37 -3.06 21.48
C LEU A 391 17.41 -2.45 22.44
N ASP A 392 17.04 -2.35 23.72
CA ASP A 392 17.93 -1.85 24.77
C ASP A 392 19.15 -2.76 25.02
N GLY A 393 20.36 -2.19 24.96
CA GLY A 393 21.63 -2.83 25.33
C GLY A 393 22.46 -3.39 24.16
N ARG A 394 23.68 -3.88 24.44
CA ARG A 394 24.66 -4.39 23.44
C ARG A 394 24.23 -5.69 22.73
N HIS A 395 22.98 -6.08 22.87
CA HIS A 395 22.44 -7.40 22.54
C HIS A 395 21.71 -7.41 21.20
N GLY A 396 21.14 -6.28 20.78
CA GLY A 396 20.39 -6.14 19.54
C GLY A 396 21.23 -6.21 18.27
N GLU A 397 22.47 -5.70 18.29
CA GLU A 397 23.43 -5.77 17.16
C GLU A 397 23.68 -7.22 16.66
N ASN A 398 23.43 -8.22 17.51
CA ASN A 398 23.70 -9.63 17.22
C ASN A 398 22.44 -10.47 16.96
N ILE A 399 21.25 -9.87 16.82
CA ILE A 399 20.00 -10.63 16.66
C ILE A 399 20.06 -11.57 15.44
N VAL A 400 20.57 -11.09 14.30
CA VAL A 400 20.74 -11.90 13.09
C VAL A 400 21.62 -13.12 13.37
N ASN A 401 22.78 -12.92 14.00
CA ASN A 401 23.71 -13.99 14.34
C ASN A 401 23.09 -15.01 15.30
N LYS A 402 22.39 -14.52 16.33
CA LYS A 402 21.70 -15.36 17.31
C LYS A 402 20.66 -16.26 16.63
N MET A 403 19.77 -15.68 15.83
CA MET A 403 18.71 -16.44 15.16
C MET A 403 19.27 -17.47 14.17
N ILE A 404 20.39 -17.16 13.50
CA ILE A 404 21.08 -18.12 12.62
C ILE A 404 21.68 -19.28 13.44
N LEU A 405 22.40 -18.99 14.52
CA LEU A 405 23.03 -20.03 15.37
C LEU A 405 21.98 -20.94 16.04
N GLU A 406 20.82 -20.39 16.37
CA GLU A 406 19.69 -21.12 16.96
C GLU A 406 18.80 -21.80 15.90
N ASN A 407 19.14 -21.69 14.61
CA ASN A 407 18.37 -22.24 13.48
C ASN A 407 16.90 -21.76 13.44
N ARG A 408 16.69 -20.47 13.73
CA ARG A 408 15.39 -19.79 13.79
C ARG A 408 15.11 -18.83 12.64
N LEU A 409 16.03 -18.67 11.68
CA LEU A 409 15.83 -17.77 10.54
C LEU A 409 16.06 -18.52 9.22
N GLN A 410 15.07 -18.47 8.32
CA GLN A 410 15.18 -19.06 6.98
C GLN A 410 14.71 -18.09 5.90
N VAL A 411 15.39 -18.14 4.75
CA VAL A 411 14.99 -17.43 3.51
C VAL A 411 14.76 -18.50 2.45
N ILE A 412 13.52 -18.65 2.01
CA ILE A 412 13.00 -19.81 1.28
C ILE A 412 12.55 -19.40 -0.13
N ASP A 413 12.86 -20.22 -1.12
CA ASP A 413 12.41 -20.04 -2.49
C ASP A 413 10.91 -20.35 -2.62
N SER A 414 10.13 -19.40 -3.13
CA SER A 414 8.68 -19.55 -3.28
C SER A 414 8.26 -20.62 -4.28
N THR A 415 9.14 -21.07 -5.17
CA THR A 415 8.84 -22.16 -6.14
C THR A 415 8.73 -23.53 -5.46
N THR A 416 9.09 -23.64 -4.18
CA THR A 416 8.83 -24.82 -3.36
C THR A 416 7.35 -24.95 -2.95
N LEU A 417 6.57 -23.87 -3.14
CA LEU A 417 5.14 -23.75 -2.83
C LEU A 417 4.24 -23.85 -4.05
#